data_AF-A0A6I5KY72-F1
#
_entry.id   AF-A0A6I5KY72-F1
#
_cell.length_a   1.000
_cell.length_b   1.000
_cell.length_c   1.000
_cell.angle_alpha   90.00
_cell.angle_beta   90.00
_cell.angle_gamma   90.00
#
_symmetry.space_group_name_H-M   'P 1'
#
loop_
_entity.id
_entity.type
_entity.pdbx_description
1 polymer ?
#
loop_
_entity_poly.entity_id
_entity_poly.type
_entity_poly.pdbx_seq_one_letter_code
_entity_poly.pdbx_strand_id
1 'polypeptide(L)'
;MKHKKKKLKTLKDIQKLRKNLTGLLGNKKSIDPKGNHVYFEVRGNDHLLMQIRSLLQLCVFAMDGDGMMLAPKNHNASKEDSITQVLELVLCILPDSQMYYMDKLDEMLSNLEDR
;
A
#
# COMPACT_ATOMS: atom_id res chain seq x y z
N MET A 1 6.11 -26.15 -30.20
CA MET A 1 6.55 -26.63 -28.86
C MET A 1 7.25 -25.57 -28.00
N LYS A 2 8.15 -24.73 -28.55
CA LYS A 2 8.89 -23.71 -27.78
C LYS A 2 7.99 -22.70 -27.05
N HIS A 3 6.93 -22.21 -27.72
CA HIS A 3 5.96 -21.28 -27.14
C HIS A 3 5.18 -21.86 -25.93
N LYS A 4 4.64 -23.08 -26.06
CA LYS A 4 3.96 -23.78 -24.95
C LYS A 4 4.88 -23.98 -23.73
N LYS A 5 6.16 -24.29 -23.96
CA LYS A 5 7.16 -24.42 -22.87
C LYS A 5 7.46 -23.07 -22.20
N LYS A 6 7.57 -21.97 -22.96
CA LYS A 6 7.75 -20.61 -22.42
C LYS A 6 6.56 -20.19 -21.57
N LYS A 7 5.33 -20.33 -22.08
CA LYS A 7 4.10 -20.02 -21.35
C LYS A 7 3.99 -20.81 -20.03
N LEU A 8 4.29 -22.10 -20.06
CA LEU A 8 4.30 -22.93 -18.85
C LEU A 8 5.36 -22.48 -17.83
N LYS A 9 6.54 -22.05 -18.29
CA LYS A 9 7.58 -21.49 -17.42
C LYS A 9 7.12 -20.18 -16.78
N THR A 10 6.59 -19.25 -17.57
CA THR A 10 6.07 -17.97 -17.06
C THR A 10 4.97 -18.18 -16.02
N LEU A 11 4.04 -19.12 -16.24
CA LEU A 11 3.00 -19.45 -15.25
C LEU A 11 3.58 -20.00 -13.94
N LYS A 12 4.62 -20.83 -14.01
CA LYS A 12 5.32 -21.32 -12.81
C LYS A 12 6.04 -20.20 -12.07
N ASP A 13 6.66 -19.28 -12.81
CA ASP A 13 7.37 -18.14 -12.25
C ASP A 13 6.39 -17.16 -11.56
N ILE A 14 5.22 -16.89 -12.17
CA ILE A 14 4.11 -16.13 -11.55
C ILE A 14 3.64 -16.81 -10.27
N GLN A 15 3.44 -18.13 -10.30
CA GLN A 15 3.00 -18.88 -9.12
C GLN A 15 4.03 -18.82 -7.98
N LYS A 16 5.33 -18.84 -8.31
CA LYS A 16 6.41 -18.66 -7.33
C LYS A 16 6.42 -17.25 -6.75
N LEU A 17 6.25 -16.22 -7.59
CA LEU A 17 6.15 -14.83 -7.17
C LEU A 17 4.96 -14.62 -6.22
N ARG A 18 3.80 -15.21 -6.53
CA ARG A 18 2.61 -15.18 -5.66
C ARG A 18 2.84 -15.84 -4.29
N LYS A 19 3.65 -16.89 -4.20
CA LYS A 19 3.98 -17.51 -2.90
C LYS A 19 4.88 -16.62 -2.04
N ASN A 20 5.63 -15.72 -2.68
CA ASN A 20 6.51 -14.77 -2.02
C ASN A 20 5.82 -13.42 -1.69
N LEU A 21 4.55 -13.25 -2.09
CA LEU A 21 3.66 -12.17 -1.67
C LEU A 21 3.26 -12.36 -0.20
N THR A 22 4.24 -12.27 0.70
CA THR A 22 3.98 -12.11 2.14
C THR A 22 3.87 -10.62 2.42
N GLY A 23 2.67 -10.05 2.32
CA GLY A 23 2.52 -8.63 2.55
C GLY A 23 1.20 -8.07 2.09
N LEU A 24 0.11 -8.43 2.77
CA LEU A 24 -0.95 -7.43 2.98
C LEU A 24 -0.89 -6.80 4.37
N LEU A 25 -0.47 -7.54 5.38
CA LEU A 25 -0.46 -7.09 6.78
C LEU A 25 0.56 -7.92 7.55
N GLY A 26 1.82 -7.89 7.12
CA GLY A 26 2.72 -9.02 7.38
C GLY A 26 4.19 -8.74 7.53
N ASN A 27 4.61 -7.51 7.81
CA ASN A 27 5.96 -7.31 8.33
C ASN A 27 5.99 -7.69 9.82
N LYS A 28 5.77 -8.98 10.13
CA LYS A 28 5.77 -9.52 11.51
C LYS A 28 7.13 -9.36 12.20
N LYS A 29 8.16 -8.92 11.49
CA LYS A 29 9.55 -8.87 11.96
C LYS A 29 10.01 -7.50 12.46
N SER A 30 9.24 -6.44 12.25
CA SER A 30 9.63 -5.08 12.63
C SER A 30 8.75 -4.43 13.71
N ILE A 31 7.78 -5.17 14.25
CA ILE A 31 6.89 -4.65 15.28
C ILE A 31 7.60 -4.79 16.62
N ASP A 32 8.05 -3.66 17.20
CA ASP A 32 8.56 -3.63 18.57
C ASP A 32 7.46 -4.15 19.52
N PRO A 33 7.63 -5.29 20.19
CA PRO A 33 6.59 -5.87 21.04
C PRO A 33 6.21 -4.99 22.25
N LYS A 34 6.99 -3.95 22.56
CA LYS A 34 6.72 -3.00 23.67
C LYS A 34 6.03 -1.70 23.23
N GLY A 35 5.81 -1.50 21.93
CA GLY A 35 5.09 -0.35 21.41
C GLY A 35 3.58 -0.40 21.68
N ASN A 36 2.94 0.76 21.70
CA ASN A 36 1.48 0.84 21.66
C ASN A 36 1.01 0.52 20.24
N HIS A 37 0.42 -0.66 20.06
CA HIS A 37 -0.10 -1.10 18.77
C HIS A 37 -1.61 -0.96 18.70
N VAL A 38 -2.09 -0.40 17.60
CA VAL A 38 -3.52 -0.40 17.25
C VAL A 38 -3.67 -1.31 16.04
N TYR A 39 -4.54 -2.30 16.16
CA TYR A 39 -4.91 -3.17 15.06
C TYR A 39 -6.25 -2.69 14.50
N PHE A 40 -6.33 -2.53 13.18
CA PHE A 40 -7.57 -2.24 12.48
C PHE A 40 -7.86 -3.35 11.48
N GLU A 41 -9.13 -3.75 11.42
CA GLU A 41 -9.58 -4.78 10.49
C GLU A 41 -9.77 -4.18 9.10
N VAL A 42 -9.13 -4.78 8.11
CA VAL A 42 -9.29 -4.45 6.70
C VAL A 42 -10.02 -5.59 6.01
N ARG A 43 -11.28 -5.35 5.63
CA ARG A 43 -12.15 -6.36 5.01
C ARG A 43 -11.64 -6.86 3.65
N GLY A 44 -10.88 -6.04 2.93
CA GLY A 44 -10.34 -6.36 1.61
C GLY A 44 -9.64 -5.17 0.97
N ASN A 45 -9.09 -5.38 -0.23
CA ASN A 45 -8.29 -4.37 -0.94
C ASN A 45 -9.08 -3.09 -1.24
N ASP A 46 -10.36 -3.20 -1.61
CA ASP A 46 -11.20 -2.03 -1.90
C ASP A 46 -11.42 -1.17 -0.66
N HIS A 47 -11.60 -1.82 0.50
CA HIS A 47 -11.74 -1.13 1.79
C HIS A 47 -10.44 -0.42 2.18
N LEU A 48 -9.28 -1.07 1.99
CA LEU A 48 -7.97 -0.46 2.21
C LEU A 48 -7.76 0.76 1.30
N LEU A 49 -8.06 0.61 0.02
CA LEU A 49 -7.91 1.68 -0.97
C LEU A 49 -8.82 2.86 -0.64
N MET A 50 -10.05 2.59 -0.22
CA MET A 50 -10.98 3.62 0.25
C MET A 50 -10.42 4.37 1.47
N GLN A 51 -9.83 3.66 2.44
CA GLN A 51 -9.21 4.26 3.62
C GLN A 51 -8.02 5.16 3.22
N ILE A 52 -7.10 4.65 2.39
CA ILE A 52 -5.96 5.43 1.87
C ILE A 52 -6.44 6.68 1.15
N ARG A 53 -7.42 6.55 0.25
CA ARG A 53 -8.00 7.67 -0.49
C ARG A 53 -8.61 8.72 0.44
N SER A 54 -9.32 8.28 1.48
CA SER A 54 -9.95 9.19 2.44
C SER A 54 -8.91 10.01 3.22
N LEU A 55 -7.80 9.37 3.64
CA LEU A 55 -6.69 10.05 4.31
C LEU A 55 -5.99 11.06 3.39
N LEU A 56 -5.72 10.68 2.14
CA LEU A 56 -5.13 11.59 1.15
C LEU A 56 -6.04 12.78 0.84
N GLN A 57 -7.34 12.54 0.69
CA GLN A 57 -8.32 13.59 0.44
C GLN A 57 -8.38 14.58 1.61
N LEU A 58 -8.29 14.09 2.84
CA LEU A 58 -8.20 14.92 4.03
C LEU A 58 -6.93 15.78 4.04
N CYS A 59 -5.77 15.25 3.63
CA CYS A 59 -4.56 16.05 3.45
C CYS A 59 -4.75 17.16 2.41
N VAL A 60 -5.38 16.86 1.26
CA VAL A 60 -5.66 17.86 0.21
C VAL A 60 -6.58 18.96 0.74
N PHE A 61 -7.69 18.60 1.39
CA PHE A 61 -8.61 19.59 1.97
C PHE A 61 -7.96 20.42 3.07
N ALA A 62 -7.09 19.82 3.88
CA ALA A 62 -6.31 20.57 4.84
C ALA A 62 -5.44 21.59 4.11
N MET A 63 -4.63 21.17 3.13
CA MET A 63 -3.73 22.05 2.37
C MET A 63 -4.47 23.24 1.74
N ASP A 64 -5.62 23.00 1.08
CA ASP A 64 -6.38 24.01 0.33
C ASP A 64 -7.06 25.10 1.19
N GLY A 65 -7.03 24.98 2.52
CA GLY A 65 -7.31 26.10 3.43
C GLY A 65 -8.68 26.09 4.10
N ASP A 66 -9.63 25.28 3.64
CA ASP A 66 -10.95 25.09 4.28
C ASP A 66 -10.97 24.00 5.36
N GLY A 67 -9.91 23.17 5.45
CA GLY A 67 -9.78 22.11 6.45
C GLY A 67 -9.10 22.58 7.74
N MET A 68 -9.88 22.82 8.80
CA MET A 68 -9.36 22.93 10.18
C MET A 68 -8.86 21.55 10.66
N MET A 69 -7.57 21.24 10.46
CA MET A 69 -6.91 20.08 11.10
C MET A 69 -6.38 20.38 12.51
N LEU A 70 -6.59 21.59 13.02
CA LEU A 70 -6.14 21.98 14.34
C LEU A 70 -7.25 21.65 15.35
N ALA A 71 -7.02 20.64 16.17
CA ALA A 71 -7.77 20.51 17.42
C ALA A 71 -7.52 21.79 18.25
N PRO A 72 -8.56 22.42 18.82
CA PRO A 72 -8.43 23.70 19.55
C PRO A 72 -7.52 23.64 20.79
N LYS A 73 -6.96 22.47 21.13
CA LYS A 73 -6.07 22.24 22.28
C LYS A 73 -4.63 21.89 21.92
N ASN A 74 -4.27 21.73 20.64
CA ASN A 74 -2.94 21.32 20.24
C ASN A 74 -2.18 22.48 19.58
N HIS A 75 -1.95 23.56 20.35
CA HIS A 75 -1.29 24.79 19.88
C HIS A 75 0.18 24.59 19.47
N ASN A 76 0.77 23.42 19.74
CA ASN A 76 2.18 23.13 19.47
C ASN A 76 2.41 22.41 18.13
N ALA A 77 1.35 21.99 17.43
CA ALA A 77 1.49 21.30 16.15
C ALA A 77 1.08 22.25 15.02
N SER A 78 1.96 22.42 14.03
CA SER A 78 1.57 23.12 12.81
C SER A 78 0.61 22.28 11.98
N LYS A 79 -0.08 22.93 11.06
CA LYS A 79 -0.94 22.27 10.07
C LYS A 79 -0.10 21.31 9.21
N GLU A 80 1.10 21.74 8.84
CA GLU A 80 2.07 21.01 8.05
C GLU A 80 2.56 19.74 8.78
N ASP A 81 2.83 19.83 10.09
CA ASP A 81 3.22 18.67 10.91
C ASP A 81 2.10 17.63 10.95
N SER A 82 0.85 18.09 11.09
CA SER A 82 -0.33 17.23 11.15
C SER A 82 -0.57 16.51 9.81
N ILE A 83 -0.42 17.22 8.69
CA ILE A 83 -0.52 16.65 7.34
C ILE A 83 0.62 15.64 7.10
N THR A 84 1.84 15.99 7.52
CA THR A 84 3.02 15.11 7.38
C THR A 84 2.78 13.79 8.10
N GLN A 85 2.26 13.84 9.34
CA GLN A 85 1.96 12.63 10.11
C GLN A 85 0.90 11.73 9.43
N VAL A 86 -0.12 12.33 8.80
CA VAL A 86 -1.12 11.55 8.05
C VAL A 86 -0.51 10.94 6.79
N LEU A 87 0.37 11.65 6.09
CA LEU A 87 1.08 11.12 4.92
C LEU A 87 2.02 9.97 5.30
N GLU A 88 2.73 10.07 6.43
CA GLU A 88 3.53 8.96 6.96
C GLU A 88 2.68 7.73 7.27
N LEU A 89 1.48 7.92 7.82
CA LEU A 89 0.52 6.84 8.04
C LEU A 89 0.08 6.21 6.73
N VAL A 90 -0.22 7.02 5.70
CA VAL A 90 -0.56 6.52 4.36
C VAL A 90 0.57 5.67 3.80
N LEU A 91 1.83 6.13 3.89
CA LEU A 91 3.00 5.37 3.44
C LEU A 91 3.12 4.02 4.16
N CYS A 92 2.84 3.98 5.47
CA CYS A 92 2.87 2.74 6.24
C CYS A 92 1.83 1.70 5.83
N ILE A 93 0.68 2.13 5.29
CA ILE A 93 -0.42 1.24 4.91
C ILE A 93 -0.51 0.97 3.40
N LEU A 94 0.34 1.60 2.59
CA LEU A 94 0.40 1.36 1.15
C LEU A 94 0.75 -0.11 0.88
N PRO A 95 0.07 -0.76 -0.09
CA PRO A 95 0.29 -2.16 -0.40
C PRO A 95 1.48 -2.34 -1.36
N ASP A 96 2.66 -1.82 -1.01
CA ASP A 96 3.86 -1.79 -1.88
C ASP A 96 4.21 -3.16 -2.48
N SER A 97 4.10 -4.21 -1.66
CA SER A 97 4.35 -5.59 -2.10
C SER A 97 3.34 -6.08 -3.16
N GLN A 98 2.08 -5.63 -3.09
CA GLN A 98 1.08 -5.94 -4.10
C GLN A 98 1.32 -5.13 -5.37
N MET A 99 1.65 -3.84 -5.25
CA MET A 99 1.95 -2.99 -6.40
C MET A 99 3.13 -3.57 -7.19
N TYR A 100 4.23 -3.88 -6.51
CA TYR A 100 5.40 -4.53 -7.12
C TYR A 100 5.05 -5.87 -7.80
N TYR A 101 4.20 -6.68 -7.16
CA TYR A 101 3.74 -7.93 -7.76
C TYR A 101 2.96 -7.70 -9.06
N MET A 102 2.04 -6.72 -9.05
CA MET A 102 1.23 -6.39 -10.23
C MET A 102 2.12 -5.89 -11.37
N ASP A 103 3.07 -5.00 -11.09
CA ASP A 103 4.04 -4.51 -12.10
C ASP A 103 4.83 -5.67 -12.73
N LYS A 104 5.31 -6.61 -11.89
CA LYS A 104 6.05 -7.79 -12.36
C LYS A 104 5.17 -8.75 -13.15
N LEU A 105 3.91 -8.90 -12.75
CA LEU A 105 2.95 -9.73 -13.46
C LEU A 105 2.67 -9.15 -14.85
N ASP A 106 2.44 -7.85 -14.95
CA ASP A 106 2.22 -7.15 -16.22
C ASP A 106 3.44 -7.23 -17.14
N GLU A 107 4.66 -7.05 -16.61
CA GLU A 107 5.91 -7.25 -17.36
C GLU A 107 5.99 -8.68 -17.92
N MET A 108 5.69 -9.69 -17.10
CA MET A 108 5.78 -11.10 -17.50
C MET A 108 4.71 -11.48 -18.53
N LEU A 109 3.52 -10.90 -18.45
CA LEU A 109 2.43 -11.12 -19.39
C LEU A 109 2.65 -10.40 -20.72
N SER A 110 3.09 -9.13 -20.69
CA SER A 110 3.43 -8.37 -21.91
C SER A 110 4.51 -9.08 -22.74
N ASN A 111 5.54 -9.62 -22.07
CA ASN A 111 6.58 -10.44 -22.68
C ASN A 111 6.09 -11.76 -23.33
N LEU A 112 4.86 -12.19 -23.06
CA LEU A 112 4.19 -13.30 -23.72
C LEU A 112 3.34 -12.87 -24.91
N GLU A 113 2.81 -11.64 -24.91
CA GLU A 113 1.96 -11.09 -25.97
C GLU A 113 2.75 -10.52 -27.14
N ASP A 114 3.94 -9.96 -26.90
CA ASP A 114 4.83 -9.41 -27.93
C ASP A 114 5.45 -10.46 -28.88
N ARG A 115 4.89 -11.68 -29.00
CA ARG A 115 5.42 -12.77 -29.85
C ARG A 115 4.39 -13.71 -30.46
#